data_AF-A0A3C1QUS1-F1
#
_entry.id   AF-A0A3C1QUS1-F1
#
_cell.length_a   1.000
_cell.length_b   1.000
_cell.length_c   1.000
_cell.angle_alpha   90.00
_cell.angle_beta   90.00
_cell.angle_gamma   90.00
#
_symmetry.space_group_name_H-M   'P 1'
#
loop_
_entity.id
_entity.type
_entity.pdbx_description
1 polymer ?
#
loop_
_entity_poly.entity_id
_entity_poly.type
_entity_poly.pdbx_seq_one_letter_code
_entity_poly.pdbx_strand_id
1 'polypeptide(L)'
;MQERTIRPMSGWFPLLVTLVSLAGPPAGVVAAVNRLPEESVSMAWALVGCGLWLAIGLTMLAGFLAVQPNDSRVLLLFGNYVGTVRESGFFWVNPFYSKKKLSLRIRNFETGSKSTPEVKDAQGHVVQTKGRTIGRPSKVNDRDGNPIEISAVVVWRVVNTAEAMFEVDDYEDFVAVQSEAALRNLATRHPYDSEDHETSLRGSTSEIGDQLRRDIQDRLEKAGVEVLEARISHLAYAPEIAAAMLQRQQAQAVVAARTKIVEGAVGMVRMALDHLADDKIVELDEEKKASMVSNLLVVLCSDRHTQPVINTGSIYG
;
A
#
# COMPACT_ATOMS: atom_id res chain seq x y z
N MET A 1 -12.78 19.83 -2.92
CA MET A 1 -12.46 21.19 -3.46
C MET A 1 -11.61 21.05 -4.72
N GLN A 2 -11.83 21.82 -5.79
CA GLN A 2 -10.96 21.73 -6.99
C GLN A 2 -9.60 22.42 -6.78
N GLU A 3 -8.50 21.72 -7.07
CA GLU A 3 -7.16 22.28 -6.97
C GLU A 3 -6.93 23.37 -8.02
N ARG A 4 -6.41 24.52 -7.58
CA ARG A 4 -5.96 25.59 -8.47
C ARG A 4 -4.44 25.64 -8.44
N THR A 5 -3.81 25.15 -9.50
CA THR A 5 -2.35 25.27 -9.65
C THR A 5 -2.00 26.68 -10.13
N ILE A 6 -1.10 27.34 -9.41
CA ILE A 6 -0.62 28.67 -9.79
C ILE A 6 0.87 28.60 -10.13
N ARG A 7 1.27 29.38 -11.13
CA ARG A 7 2.67 29.61 -11.49
C ARG A 7 3.10 30.97 -10.93
N PRO A 8 3.71 31.02 -9.74
CA PRO A 8 4.16 32.28 -9.17
C PRO A 8 5.35 32.85 -9.96
N MET A 9 5.58 34.15 -9.81
CA MET A 9 6.73 34.82 -10.42
C MET A 9 8.05 34.24 -9.89
N SER A 10 9.06 34.21 -10.75
CA SER A 10 10.41 33.81 -10.35
C SER A 10 10.92 34.74 -9.24
N GLY A 11 11.50 34.14 -8.20
CA GLY A 11 11.92 34.87 -6.99
C GLY A 11 13.17 35.72 -7.18
N TRP A 12 13.92 35.51 -8.27
CA TRP A 12 15.20 36.21 -8.50
C TRP A 12 15.03 37.71 -8.75
N PHE A 13 14.02 38.12 -9.54
CA PHE A 13 13.77 39.54 -9.80
C PHE A 13 13.30 40.28 -8.53
N PRO A 14 12.29 39.77 -7.78
CA PRO A 14 11.92 40.33 -6.49
C PRO A 14 13.06 40.31 -5.47
N LEU A 15 13.97 39.33 -5.51
CA LEU A 15 15.14 39.29 -4.63
C LEU A 15 16.06 40.50 -4.85
N LEU A 16 16.35 40.85 -6.10
CA LEU A 16 17.15 42.04 -6.40
C LEU A 16 16.44 43.31 -5.92
N VAL A 17 15.13 43.42 -6.17
CA VAL A 17 14.33 44.56 -5.71
C VAL A 17 14.34 44.66 -4.19
N THR A 18 14.16 43.55 -3.47
CA THR A 18 14.18 43.54 -2.00
C THR A 18 15.57 43.86 -1.44
N LEU A 19 16.65 43.42 -2.09
CA LEU A 19 18.02 43.71 -1.65
C LEU A 19 18.37 45.19 -1.85
N VAL A 20 18.04 45.75 -3.02
CA VAL A 20 18.13 47.20 -3.26
C VAL A 20 17.24 47.95 -2.26
N SER A 21 16.07 47.38 -1.94
CA SER A 21 15.14 47.98 -1.00
C SER A 21 15.64 47.98 0.45
N LEU A 22 16.45 47.00 0.82
CA LEU A 22 17.03 46.95 2.16
C LEU A 22 18.26 47.86 2.28
N ALA A 23 19.04 48.02 1.20
CA ALA A 23 20.31 48.75 1.21
C ALA A 23 20.20 50.25 0.85
N GLY A 24 19.24 50.64 0.01
CA GLY A 24 19.11 52.02 -0.50
C GLY A 24 18.81 53.09 0.55
N PRO A 25 17.82 52.92 1.45
CA PRO A 25 17.41 53.93 2.42
C PRO A 25 18.48 54.21 3.48
N PRO A 26 19.16 53.21 4.07
CA PRO A 26 20.30 53.46 4.95
C PRO A 26 21.38 54.32 4.28
N ALA A 27 21.73 54.02 3.03
CA ALA A 27 22.73 54.78 2.27
C ALA A 27 22.25 56.22 1.98
N GLY A 28 20.96 56.40 1.68
CA GLY A 28 20.34 57.71 1.46
C GLY A 28 20.32 58.58 2.71
N VAL A 29 20.02 57.99 3.88
CA VAL A 29 20.07 58.69 5.18
C VAL A 29 21.50 59.11 5.52
N VAL A 30 22.49 58.22 5.35
CA VAL A 30 23.90 58.57 5.59
C VAL A 30 24.36 59.70 4.66
N ALA A 31 23.97 59.68 3.38
CA ALA A 31 24.30 60.74 2.44
C ALA A 31 23.58 62.08 2.75
N ALA A 32 22.35 62.02 3.28
CA ALA A 32 21.57 63.19 3.66
C ALA A 32 22.13 63.86 4.94
N VAL A 33 22.51 63.06 5.95
CA VAL A 33 23.18 63.54 7.17
C VAL A 33 24.50 64.23 6.84
N ASN A 34 25.25 63.75 5.84
CA ASN A 34 26.51 64.36 5.43
C ASN A 34 26.37 65.65 4.59
N ARG A 35 25.15 66.03 4.16
CA ARG A 35 24.93 67.15 3.21
C ARG A 35 23.94 68.21 3.69
N LEU A 36 23.14 67.95 4.73
CA LEU A 36 22.07 68.85 5.19
C LEU A 36 22.41 69.50 6.55
N PRO A 37 22.06 70.78 6.78
CA PRO A 37 22.23 71.44 8.08
C PRO A 37 21.33 70.81 9.17
N GLU A 38 21.84 70.75 10.41
CA GLU A 38 21.35 69.93 11.52
C GLU A 38 19.89 70.17 11.97
N GLU A 39 19.25 71.30 11.62
CA GLU A 39 17.90 71.62 12.10
C GLU A 39 16.90 71.86 10.97
N SER A 40 16.33 70.77 10.44
CA SER A 40 15.19 70.86 9.54
C SER A 40 14.19 69.74 9.82
N VAL A 41 12.90 70.08 9.88
CA VAL A 41 11.77 69.14 10.01
C VAL A 41 11.81 68.05 8.92
N SER A 42 12.45 68.34 7.79
CA SER A 42 12.74 67.39 6.71
C SER A 42 13.61 66.20 7.12
N MET A 43 14.53 66.34 8.08
CA MET A 43 15.37 65.23 8.56
C MET A 43 14.53 64.19 9.31
N ALA A 44 13.59 64.64 10.15
CA ALA A 44 12.69 63.75 10.90
C ALA A 44 11.76 62.97 9.97
N TRP A 45 11.15 63.61 8.97
CA TRP A 45 10.32 62.93 7.97
C TRP A 45 11.13 61.96 7.09
N ALA A 46 12.39 62.28 6.78
CA ALA A 46 13.29 61.38 6.05
C ALA A 46 13.60 60.10 6.86
N LEU A 47 13.81 60.22 8.17
CA LEU A 47 14.03 59.07 9.05
C LEU A 47 12.77 58.19 9.19
N VAL A 48 11.60 58.80 9.36
CA VAL A 48 10.32 58.08 9.41
C VAL A 48 10.02 57.37 8.08
N GLY A 49 10.22 58.05 6.96
CA GLY A 49 10.05 57.48 5.62
C GLY A 49 11.02 56.32 5.35
N CYS A 50 12.28 56.47 5.76
CA CYS A 50 13.29 55.40 5.69
C CYS A 50 12.86 54.18 6.53
N GLY A 51 12.39 54.39 7.76
CA GLY A 51 11.88 53.34 8.63
C GLY A 51 10.69 52.59 8.03
N LEU A 52 9.71 53.32 7.46
CA LEU A 52 8.56 52.71 6.79
C LEU A 52 8.97 51.90 5.55
N TRP A 53 9.93 52.40 4.77
CA TRP A 53 10.40 51.72 3.57
C TRP A 53 11.23 50.47 3.90
N LEU A 54 12.07 50.53 4.94
CA LEU A 54 12.75 49.35 5.49
C LEU A 54 11.76 48.32 6.01
N ALA A 55 10.68 48.74 6.67
CA ALA A 55 9.63 47.84 7.11
C ALA A 55 8.95 47.13 5.92
N ILE A 56 8.68 47.85 4.83
CA ILE A 56 8.16 47.25 3.59
C ILE A 56 9.17 46.22 3.02
N GLY A 57 10.44 46.58 2.90
CA GLY A 57 11.49 45.66 2.43
C GLY A 57 11.60 44.40 3.29
N LEU A 58 11.51 44.54 4.62
CA LEU A 58 11.50 43.42 5.56
C LEU A 58 10.28 42.52 5.36
N THR A 59 9.09 43.09 5.14
CA THR A 59 7.89 42.29 4.85
C THR A 59 7.98 41.55 3.51
N MET A 60 8.64 42.13 2.49
CA MET A 60 8.85 41.46 1.21
C MET A 60 9.73 40.21 1.30
N LEU A 61 10.64 40.13 2.29
CA LEU A 61 11.44 38.94 2.57
C LEU A 61 10.56 37.74 2.96
N ALA A 62 9.45 37.98 3.65
CA ALA A 62 8.50 36.93 4.00
C ALA A 62 7.77 36.36 2.78
N GLY A 63 7.85 36.99 1.60
CA GLY A 63 7.25 36.52 0.35
C GLY A 63 8.04 35.43 -0.37
N PHE A 64 9.34 35.26 -0.07
CA PHE A 64 10.16 34.27 -0.77
C PHE A 64 9.77 32.83 -0.42
N LEU A 65 9.85 31.96 -1.43
CA LEU A 65 9.48 30.56 -1.34
C LEU A 65 10.39 29.73 -2.24
N ALA A 66 11.08 28.76 -1.64
CA ALA A 66 11.77 27.71 -2.38
C ALA A 66 10.96 26.42 -2.34
N VAL A 67 10.72 25.82 -3.50
CA VAL A 67 9.98 24.56 -3.66
C VAL A 67 10.94 23.52 -4.24
N GLN A 68 11.08 22.40 -3.54
CA GLN A 68 11.91 21.26 -3.99
C GLN A 68 11.14 20.39 -5.00
N PRO A 69 11.84 19.57 -5.81
CA PRO A 69 11.18 18.56 -6.64
C PRO A 69 10.33 17.59 -5.80
N ASN A 70 9.15 17.24 -6.31
CA ASN A 70 8.15 16.38 -5.64
C ASN A 70 7.63 16.91 -4.29
N ASP A 71 7.83 18.19 -4.01
CA ASP A 71 7.19 18.92 -2.92
C ASP A 71 6.20 19.93 -3.51
N SER A 72 5.16 20.23 -2.74
CA SER A 72 4.23 21.31 -3.05
C SER A 72 4.11 22.29 -1.89
N ARG A 73 3.58 23.47 -2.21
CA ARG A 73 3.20 24.50 -1.23
C ARG A 73 1.78 24.92 -1.48
N VAL A 74 0.92 24.70 -0.49
CA VAL A 74 -0.45 25.19 -0.47
C VAL A 74 -0.44 26.59 0.12
N LEU A 75 -1.03 27.54 -0.62
CA LEU A 75 -1.07 28.95 -0.26
C LEU A 75 -2.46 29.31 0.25
N LEU A 76 -2.48 29.90 1.45
CA LEU A 76 -3.70 30.41 2.06
C LEU A 76 -3.57 31.92 2.32
N LEU A 77 -4.61 32.68 1.98
CA LEU A 77 -4.73 34.09 2.34
C LEU A 77 -5.83 34.22 3.39
N PHE A 78 -5.46 34.57 4.63
CA PHE A 78 -6.40 34.71 5.74
C PHE A 78 -7.37 33.52 5.90
N GLY A 79 -6.87 32.31 5.72
CA GLY A 79 -7.67 31.07 5.81
C GLY A 79 -8.36 30.64 4.51
N ASN A 80 -8.45 31.51 3.50
CA ASN A 80 -8.99 31.14 2.19
C ASN A 80 -7.93 30.48 1.32
N TYR A 81 -8.26 29.35 0.70
CA TYR A 81 -7.41 28.69 -0.28
C TYR A 81 -7.25 29.56 -1.54
N VAL A 82 -6.00 29.91 -1.87
CA VAL A 82 -5.68 30.71 -3.07
C VAL A 82 -5.21 29.82 -4.21
N GLY A 83 -4.35 28.85 -3.90
CA GLY A 83 -3.81 27.93 -4.89
C GLY A 83 -2.62 27.13 -4.35
N THR A 84 -2.11 26.25 -5.20
CA THR A 84 -0.97 25.38 -4.90
C THR A 84 0.16 25.59 -5.91
N VAL A 85 1.39 25.66 -5.42
CA VAL A 85 2.61 25.69 -6.23
C VAL A 85 3.24 24.30 -6.23
N ARG A 86 3.38 23.69 -7.41
CA ARG A 86 3.99 22.36 -7.62
C ARG A 86 5.34 22.39 -8.33
N GLU A 87 5.61 23.48 -9.04
CA GLU A 87 6.83 23.59 -9.82
C GLU A 87 8.03 23.76 -8.88
N SER A 88 9.12 23.07 -9.18
CA SER A 88 10.36 23.20 -8.43
C SER A 88 11.05 24.50 -8.85
N GLY A 89 11.47 25.29 -7.88
CA GLY A 89 12.13 26.55 -8.17
C GLY A 89 12.12 27.52 -6.98
N PHE A 90 12.66 28.69 -7.25
CA PHE A 90 12.63 29.82 -6.33
C PHE A 90 11.61 30.84 -6.83
N PHE A 91 10.64 31.14 -5.99
CA PHE A 91 9.49 31.96 -6.32
C PHE A 91 9.27 33.05 -5.28
N TRP A 92 8.57 34.10 -5.70
CA TRP A 92 8.05 35.11 -4.80
C TRP A 92 6.53 35.09 -4.84
N VAL A 93 5.93 35.07 -3.65
CA VAL A 93 4.49 35.13 -3.46
C VAL A 93 4.15 36.24 -2.48
N ASN A 94 2.88 36.61 -2.41
CA ASN A 94 2.44 37.63 -1.46
C ASN A 94 2.87 37.25 -0.02
N PRO A 95 3.56 38.15 0.71
CA PRO A 95 4.06 37.86 2.06
C PRO A 95 2.96 37.54 3.08
N PHE A 96 1.72 37.93 2.81
CA PHE A 96 0.56 37.58 3.66
C PHE A 96 0.04 36.15 3.44
N TYR A 97 0.61 35.38 2.52
CA TYR A 97 0.22 33.99 2.33
C TYR A 97 0.84 33.07 3.39
N SER A 98 -0.01 32.31 4.08
CA SER A 98 0.42 31.14 4.84
C SER A 98 0.82 30.02 3.87
N LYS A 99 2.01 29.47 4.08
CA LYS A 99 2.64 28.48 3.19
C LYS A 99 2.69 27.13 3.88
N LYS A 100 1.77 26.22 3.58
CA LYS A 100 1.79 24.85 4.11
C LYS A 100 2.53 23.92 3.16
N LYS A 101 3.49 23.15 3.68
CA LYS A 101 4.27 22.17 2.91
C LYS A 101 3.50 20.85 2.83
N LEU A 102 3.40 20.29 1.63
CA LEU A 102 2.84 18.95 1.41
C LEU A 102 3.73 18.17 0.44
N SER A 103 4.11 16.95 0.82
CA SER A 103 4.95 16.07 -0.01
C SER A 103 4.08 15.37 -1.05
N LEU A 104 4.52 15.39 -2.32
CA LEU A 104 3.90 14.64 -3.42
C LEU A 104 4.60 13.31 -3.68
N ARG A 105 5.60 12.96 -2.86
CA ARG A 105 6.39 11.73 -3.01
C ARG A 105 5.52 10.50 -2.76
N ILE A 106 5.89 9.40 -3.42
CA ILE A 106 5.30 8.09 -3.21
C ILE A 106 5.62 7.61 -1.80
N ARG A 107 4.61 7.07 -1.12
CA ARG A 107 4.69 6.54 0.24
C ARG A 107 4.14 5.14 0.28
N ASN A 108 4.67 4.33 1.18
CA ASN A 108 4.11 3.02 1.49
C ASN A 108 3.78 2.94 2.99
N PHE A 109 2.70 2.24 3.30
CA PHE A 109 2.42 1.79 4.65
C PHE A 109 1.95 0.34 4.60
N GLU A 110 2.05 -0.31 5.74
CA GLU A 110 1.52 -1.66 5.94
C GLU A 110 0.38 -1.57 6.96
N THR A 111 -0.77 -2.15 6.63
CA THR A 111 -1.92 -2.20 7.54
C THR A 111 -1.52 -2.86 8.86
N GLY A 112 -1.95 -2.28 9.98
CA GLY A 112 -1.60 -2.76 11.32
C GLY A 112 -0.22 -2.32 11.83
N SER A 113 0.60 -1.67 11.01
CA SER A 113 1.86 -1.04 11.46
C SER A 113 1.62 0.41 11.90
N LYS A 114 2.23 0.80 13.03
CA LYS A 114 2.30 2.20 13.47
C LYS A 114 3.71 2.72 13.22
N SER A 115 3.81 3.88 12.57
CA SER A 115 5.06 4.61 12.44
C SER A 115 5.21 5.52 13.66
N THR A 116 6.23 5.31 14.49
CA THR A 116 6.48 6.19 15.62
C THR A 116 7.39 7.33 15.16
N PRO A 117 6.93 8.60 15.17
CA PRO A 117 7.78 9.72 14.83
C PRO A 117 8.91 9.87 15.85
N GLU A 118 10.03 10.41 15.42
CA GLU A 118 11.16 10.72 16.30
C GLU A 118 10.74 11.83 17.27
N VAL A 119 10.77 11.52 18.57
CA VAL A 119 10.49 12.52 19.62
C VAL A 119 11.81 12.95 20.22
N LYS A 120 12.11 14.24 20.07
CA LYS A 120 13.26 14.89 20.72
C LYS A 120 12.81 15.61 21.97
N ASP A 121 13.63 15.58 23.01
CA ASP A 121 13.41 16.44 24.17
C ASP A 121 13.65 17.93 23.82
N ALA A 122 13.32 18.82 24.76
CA ALA A 122 13.58 20.25 24.63
C ALA A 122 15.08 20.61 24.52
N GLN A 123 15.99 19.66 24.77
CA GLN A 123 17.44 19.82 24.72
C GLN A 123 18.05 19.22 23.44
N GLY A 124 17.22 18.66 22.55
CA GLY A 124 17.62 18.12 21.24
C GLY A 124 18.09 16.66 21.25
N HIS A 125 18.06 15.95 22.38
CA HIS A 125 18.36 14.52 22.41
C HIS A 125 17.17 13.69 21.92
N VAL A 126 17.47 12.61 21.19
CA VAL A 126 16.47 11.68 20.67
C VAL A 126 15.99 10.79 21.81
N VAL A 127 14.79 11.08 22.32
CA VAL A 127 14.14 10.27 23.36
C VAL A 127 13.49 9.02 22.76
N GLN A 128 12.98 9.15 21.53
CA GLN A 128 12.48 8.02 20.76
C GLN A 128 13.06 8.07 19.35
N THR A 129 13.83 7.04 19.01
CA THR A 129 14.35 6.86 17.65
C THR A 129 13.20 6.54 16.71
N LYS A 130 13.23 7.12 15.51
CA LYS A 130 12.31 6.78 14.43
C LYS A 130 12.34 5.27 14.19
N GLY A 131 11.23 4.61 14.50
CA GLY A 131 11.07 3.17 14.36
C GLY A 131 9.77 2.85 13.65
N ARG A 132 9.77 1.74 12.92
CA ARG A 132 8.55 1.18 12.34
C ARG A 132 8.23 -0.09 13.13
N THR A 133 7.10 -0.09 13.82
CA THR A 133 6.63 -1.31 14.50
C THR A 133 6.24 -2.32 13.43
N ILE A 134 6.60 -3.59 13.61
CA ILE A 134 6.08 -4.68 12.79
C ILE A 134 4.55 -4.63 12.89
N GLY A 135 3.88 -4.55 11.73
CA GLY A 135 2.43 -4.45 11.71
C GLY A 135 1.78 -5.64 12.38
N ARG A 136 0.81 -5.40 13.27
CA ARG A 136 0.00 -6.48 13.84
C ARG A 136 -1.06 -6.83 12.79
N PRO A 137 -1.05 -8.05 12.24
CA PRO A 137 -2.06 -8.46 11.28
C PRO A 137 -3.45 -8.30 11.87
N SER A 138 -4.41 -7.83 11.07
CA SER A 138 -5.79 -7.76 11.53
C SER A 138 -6.37 -9.16 11.52
N LYS A 139 -6.90 -9.60 12.66
CA LYS A 139 -7.71 -10.81 12.74
C LYS A 139 -9.10 -10.52 12.15
N VAL A 140 -9.46 -11.24 11.10
CA VAL A 140 -10.77 -11.16 10.44
C VAL A 140 -11.24 -12.56 10.05
N ASN A 141 -12.52 -12.71 9.79
CA ASN A 141 -13.02 -13.95 9.21
C ASN A 141 -13.06 -13.83 7.69
N ASP A 142 -12.68 -14.90 7.01
CA ASP A 142 -12.89 -15.04 5.57
C ASP A 142 -14.39 -15.25 5.25
N ARG A 143 -14.71 -15.41 3.95
CA ARG A 143 -16.08 -15.71 3.49
C ARG A 143 -16.70 -16.92 4.18
N ASP A 144 -15.91 -17.96 4.45
CA ASP A 144 -16.38 -19.24 4.99
C ASP A 144 -16.41 -19.22 6.53
N GLY A 145 -16.04 -18.11 7.16
CA GLY A 145 -16.04 -17.93 8.60
C GLY A 145 -14.74 -18.39 9.29
N ASN A 146 -13.71 -18.77 8.54
CA ASN A 146 -12.41 -19.13 9.09
C ASN A 146 -11.70 -17.88 9.61
N PRO A 147 -11.26 -17.84 10.88
CA PRO A 147 -10.45 -16.74 11.38
C PRO A 147 -9.06 -16.75 10.73
N ILE A 148 -8.71 -15.63 10.10
CA ILE A 148 -7.45 -15.41 9.40
C ILE A 148 -6.77 -14.14 9.91
N GLU A 149 -5.45 -14.12 9.80
CA GLU A 149 -4.60 -12.95 10.01
C GLU A 149 -4.19 -12.38 8.66
N ILE A 150 -4.54 -11.11 8.41
CA ILE A 150 -4.30 -10.45 7.12
C ILE A 150 -3.64 -9.08 7.30
N SER A 151 -2.66 -8.79 6.45
CA SER A 151 -2.04 -7.48 6.30
C SER A 151 -1.86 -7.15 4.82
N ALA A 152 -1.91 -5.86 4.49
CA ALA A 152 -1.65 -5.38 3.15
C ALA A 152 -0.63 -4.24 3.16
N VAL A 153 0.18 -4.19 2.11
CA VAL A 153 1.02 -3.04 1.79
C VAL A 153 0.31 -2.22 0.72
N VAL A 154 0.18 -0.92 0.98
CA VAL A 154 -0.46 0.04 0.09
C VAL A 154 0.54 1.11 -0.28
N VAL A 155 0.72 1.33 -1.58
CA VAL A 155 1.59 2.35 -2.16
C VAL A 155 0.72 3.45 -2.74
N TRP A 156 0.95 4.68 -2.29
CA TRP A 156 0.09 5.82 -2.63
C TRP A 156 0.88 7.12 -2.74
N ARG A 157 0.27 8.13 -3.33
CA ARG A 157 0.79 9.50 -3.40
C ARG A 157 -0.35 10.51 -3.37
N VAL A 158 -0.05 11.74 -2.95
CA VAL A 158 -1.02 12.85 -3.03
C VAL A 158 -1.07 13.37 -4.46
N VAL A 159 -2.27 13.42 -5.04
CA VAL A 159 -2.52 13.97 -6.38
C VAL A 159 -3.35 15.24 -6.33
N ASN A 160 -4.19 15.45 -5.31
CA ASN A 160 -4.87 16.73 -5.06
C ASN A 160 -4.48 17.26 -3.67
N THR A 161 -3.69 18.34 -3.67
CA THR A 161 -3.16 18.93 -2.44
C THR A 161 -4.20 19.69 -1.63
N ALA A 162 -5.24 20.20 -2.29
CA ALA A 162 -6.31 20.93 -1.63
C ALA A 162 -7.23 19.95 -0.90
N GLU A 163 -7.64 18.88 -1.57
CA GLU A 163 -8.46 17.83 -0.95
C GLU A 163 -7.74 17.16 0.22
N ALA A 164 -6.48 16.78 0.02
CA ALA A 164 -5.67 16.15 1.08
C ALA A 164 -5.44 17.05 2.32
N MET A 165 -5.58 18.37 2.20
CA MET A 165 -5.33 19.32 3.29
C MET A 165 -6.60 19.86 3.95
N PHE A 166 -7.73 19.86 3.24
CA PHE A 166 -8.96 20.53 3.69
C PHE A 166 -10.16 19.60 3.81
N GLU A 167 -10.21 18.48 3.09
CA GLU A 167 -11.32 17.53 3.18
C GLU A 167 -11.10 16.50 4.31
N VAL A 168 -9.85 16.32 4.74
CA VAL A 168 -9.44 15.34 5.75
C VAL A 168 -8.42 15.97 6.71
N ASP A 169 -8.58 15.73 8.01
CA ASP A 169 -7.67 16.27 9.05
C ASP A 169 -6.25 15.69 8.93
N ASP A 170 -6.12 14.37 9.05
CA ASP A 170 -4.88 13.63 8.83
C ASP A 170 -5.10 12.63 7.68
N TYR A 171 -4.66 13.03 6.49
CA TYR A 171 -4.77 12.20 5.29
C TYR A 171 -3.95 10.91 5.41
N GLU A 172 -2.87 10.87 6.19
CA GLU A 172 -2.06 9.64 6.36
C GLU A 172 -2.82 8.61 7.19
N ASP A 173 -3.38 9.04 8.33
CA ASP A 173 -4.21 8.19 9.19
C ASP A 173 -5.49 7.76 8.48
N PHE A 174 -6.16 8.68 7.77
CA PHE A 174 -7.35 8.37 7.00
C PHE A 174 -7.09 7.30 5.93
N VAL A 175 -5.99 7.41 5.19
CA VAL A 175 -5.59 6.40 4.21
C VAL A 175 -5.37 5.04 4.88
N ALA A 176 -4.72 5.02 6.06
CA ALA A 176 -4.50 3.78 6.80
C ALA A 176 -5.81 3.12 7.26
N VAL A 177 -6.70 3.89 7.89
CA VAL A 177 -7.99 3.42 8.41
C VAL A 177 -8.92 2.94 7.28
N GLN A 178 -9.02 3.69 6.19
CA GLN A 178 -9.86 3.29 5.05
C GLN A 178 -9.31 2.05 4.34
N SER A 179 -7.98 1.92 4.25
CA SER A 179 -7.37 0.73 3.66
C SER A 179 -7.55 -0.50 4.54
N GLU A 180 -7.48 -0.34 5.86
CA GLU A 180 -7.80 -1.43 6.80
C GLU A 180 -9.25 -1.87 6.65
N ALA A 181 -10.20 -0.94 6.60
CA ALA A 181 -11.61 -1.25 6.38
C ALA A 181 -11.86 -1.96 5.03
N ALA A 182 -11.20 -1.51 3.96
CA ALA A 182 -11.27 -2.16 2.66
C ALA A 182 -10.70 -3.59 2.68
N LEU A 183 -9.56 -3.79 3.35
CA LEU A 183 -8.94 -5.11 3.52
C LEU A 183 -9.85 -6.07 4.28
N ARG A 184 -10.48 -5.61 5.38
CA ARG A 184 -11.47 -6.42 6.13
C ARG A 184 -12.64 -6.84 5.24
N ASN A 185 -13.18 -5.91 4.47
CA ASN A 185 -14.32 -6.18 3.58
C ASN A 185 -13.93 -7.10 2.40
N LEU A 186 -12.69 -7.02 1.92
CA LEU A 186 -12.16 -7.95 0.91
C LEU A 186 -12.09 -9.37 1.47
N ALA A 187 -11.59 -9.53 2.70
CA ALA A 187 -11.50 -10.83 3.36
C ALA A 187 -12.86 -11.50 3.54
N THR A 188 -13.91 -10.75 3.90
CA THR A 188 -15.27 -11.32 4.06
C THR A 188 -15.91 -11.74 2.73
N ARG A 189 -15.46 -11.20 1.59
CA ARG A 189 -16.01 -11.52 0.26
C ARG A 189 -15.40 -12.76 -0.38
N HIS A 190 -14.19 -13.14 0.02
CA HIS A 190 -13.42 -14.21 -0.61
C HIS A 190 -12.99 -15.27 0.40
N PRO A 191 -13.00 -16.56 0.04
CA PRO A 191 -12.47 -17.60 0.90
C PRO A 191 -10.94 -17.49 1.01
N TYR A 192 -10.37 -17.97 2.12
CA TYR A 192 -8.91 -18.03 2.28
C TYR A 192 -8.25 -18.85 1.17
N ASP A 193 -8.80 -20.03 0.89
CA ASP A 193 -8.35 -20.98 -0.14
C ASP A 193 -9.57 -21.63 -0.79
N SER A 194 -9.46 -22.05 -2.05
CA SER A 194 -10.57 -22.68 -2.80
C SER A 194 -10.04 -23.80 -3.69
N GLU A 195 -10.78 -24.92 -3.73
CA GLU A 195 -10.47 -26.07 -4.58
C GLU A 195 -11.05 -25.93 -6.00
N ASP A 196 -12.12 -25.13 -6.16
CA ASP A 196 -13.00 -25.12 -7.35
C ASP A 196 -12.71 -23.99 -8.36
N HIS A 197 -11.44 -23.59 -8.49
CA HIS A 197 -11.02 -22.45 -9.33
C HIS A 197 -11.70 -21.09 -9.01
N GLU A 198 -12.42 -20.99 -7.88
CA GLU A 198 -12.95 -19.71 -7.43
C GLU A 198 -11.80 -18.78 -7.00
N THR A 199 -12.00 -17.47 -7.18
CA THR A 199 -11.06 -16.46 -6.71
C THR A 199 -10.90 -16.56 -5.20
N SER A 200 -9.68 -16.86 -4.74
CA SER A 200 -9.34 -16.98 -3.32
C SER A 200 -8.26 -15.98 -2.92
N LEU A 201 -8.20 -15.65 -1.63
CA LEU A 201 -7.19 -14.74 -1.09
C LEU A 201 -5.77 -15.28 -1.29
N ARG A 202 -5.60 -16.61 -1.22
CA ARG A 202 -4.31 -17.28 -1.39
C ARG A 202 -3.94 -17.54 -2.86
N GLY A 203 -4.89 -17.99 -3.68
CA GLY A 203 -4.64 -18.45 -5.05
C GLY A 203 -4.56 -17.31 -6.07
N SER A 204 -5.36 -16.26 -5.90
CA SER A 204 -5.57 -15.23 -6.93
C SER A 204 -4.99 -13.87 -6.51
N THR A 205 -3.74 -13.86 -6.02
CA THR A 205 -3.12 -12.67 -5.39
C THR A 205 -3.09 -11.42 -6.28
N SER A 206 -2.89 -11.56 -7.60
CA SER A 206 -2.90 -10.42 -8.52
C SER A 206 -4.30 -9.81 -8.69
N GLU A 207 -5.29 -10.66 -8.92
CA GLU A 207 -6.69 -10.23 -9.12
C GLU A 207 -7.26 -9.60 -7.83
N ILE A 208 -6.98 -10.22 -6.69
CA ILE A 208 -7.32 -9.72 -5.36
C ILE A 208 -6.61 -8.40 -5.06
N GLY A 209 -5.34 -8.26 -5.45
CA GLY A 209 -4.58 -7.00 -5.32
C GLY A 209 -5.20 -5.87 -6.14
N ASP A 210 -5.59 -6.15 -7.39
CA ASP A 210 -6.27 -5.17 -8.26
C ASP A 210 -7.66 -4.80 -7.76
N GLN A 211 -8.40 -5.75 -7.19
CA GLN A 211 -9.67 -5.49 -6.53
C GLN A 211 -9.48 -4.63 -5.28
N LEU A 212 -8.51 -4.96 -4.42
CA LEU A 212 -8.20 -4.19 -3.22
C LEU A 212 -7.77 -2.76 -3.58
N ARG A 213 -6.94 -2.59 -4.61
CA ARG A 213 -6.52 -1.27 -5.10
C ARG A 213 -7.73 -0.42 -5.48
N ARG A 214 -8.68 -0.98 -6.23
CA ARG A 214 -9.93 -0.30 -6.63
C ARG A 214 -10.79 0.05 -5.42
N ASP A 215 -11.04 -0.91 -4.55
CA ASP A 215 -11.85 -0.72 -3.34
C ASP A 215 -11.28 0.36 -2.40
N ILE A 216 -9.95 0.46 -2.30
CA ILE A 216 -9.29 1.52 -1.54
C ILE A 216 -9.39 2.85 -2.29
N GLN A 217 -9.12 2.88 -3.60
CA GLN A 217 -9.17 4.11 -4.41
C GLN A 217 -10.55 4.77 -4.36
N ASP A 218 -11.63 3.99 -4.45
CA ASP A 218 -13.00 4.49 -4.39
C ASP A 218 -13.32 5.16 -3.04
N ARG A 219 -12.71 4.68 -1.95
CA ARG A 219 -12.86 5.28 -0.61
C ARG A 219 -12.03 6.53 -0.41
N LEU A 220 -10.91 6.65 -1.12
CA LEU A 220 -9.94 7.74 -1.00
C LEU A 220 -10.13 8.85 -2.03
N GLU A 221 -11.11 8.73 -2.92
CA GLU A 221 -11.37 9.72 -3.98
C GLU A 221 -11.49 11.15 -3.42
N LYS A 222 -12.20 11.33 -2.31
CA LYS A 222 -12.36 12.63 -1.65
C LYS A 222 -11.15 13.11 -0.85
N ALA A 223 -10.18 12.24 -0.60
CA ALA A 223 -8.96 12.59 0.15
C ALA A 223 -7.85 13.15 -0.74
N GLY A 224 -8.04 13.22 -2.06
CA GLY A 224 -7.02 13.71 -2.99
C GLY A 224 -5.79 12.81 -3.12
N VAL A 225 -5.97 11.52 -2.79
CA VAL A 225 -4.90 10.50 -2.79
C VAL A 225 -5.12 9.51 -3.93
N GLU A 226 -4.04 9.19 -4.62
CA GLU A 226 -4.00 8.13 -5.63
C GLU A 226 -3.28 6.90 -5.08
N VAL A 227 -3.94 5.75 -5.17
CA VAL A 227 -3.39 4.44 -4.83
C VAL A 227 -2.74 3.86 -6.08
N LEU A 228 -1.42 3.75 -6.05
CA LEU A 228 -0.63 3.18 -7.14
C LEU A 228 -0.73 1.65 -7.13
N GLU A 229 -0.68 1.06 -5.93
CA GLU A 229 -0.62 -0.39 -5.75
C GLU A 229 -1.15 -0.80 -4.38
N ALA A 230 -1.81 -1.96 -4.31
CA ALA A 230 -2.19 -2.61 -3.06
C ALA A 230 -1.94 -4.11 -3.19
N ARG A 231 -1.23 -4.70 -2.22
CA ARG A 231 -0.92 -6.13 -2.19
C ARG A 231 -1.09 -6.68 -0.78
N ILE A 232 -1.58 -7.90 -0.66
CA ILE A 232 -1.56 -8.64 0.61
C ILE A 232 -0.10 -8.98 0.93
N SER A 233 0.41 -8.46 2.06
CA SER A 233 1.79 -8.72 2.52
C SER A 233 1.86 -9.93 3.45
N HIS A 234 0.79 -10.19 4.20
CA HIS A 234 0.68 -11.30 5.12
C HIS A 234 -0.71 -11.92 5.04
N LEU A 235 -0.77 -13.23 4.98
CA LEU A 235 -1.99 -14.02 4.97
C LEU A 235 -1.71 -15.37 5.64
N ALA A 236 -2.38 -15.63 6.76
CA ALA A 236 -2.28 -16.89 7.48
C ALA A 236 -3.60 -17.23 8.18
N TYR A 237 -3.83 -18.51 8.47
CA TYR A 237 -4.86 -18.89 9.43
C TYR A 237 -4.50 -18.37 10.82
N ALA A 238 -5.51 -17.96 11.58
CA ALA A 238 -5.29 -17.54 12.95
C ALA A 238 -4.75 -18.70 13.81
N PRO A 239 -3.96 -18.42 14.86
CA PRO A 239 -3.31 -19.44 15.68
C PRO A 239 -4.26 -20.51 16.23
N GLU A 240 -5.54 -20.17 16.47
CA GLU A 240 -6.51 -21.08 17.06
C GLU A 240 -6.95 -22.21 16.12
N ILE A 241 -6.86 -22.03 14.80
CA ILE A 241 -7.27 -23.03 13.81
C ILE A 241 -6.13 -23.53 12.94
N ALA A 242 -4.94 -22.92 13.00
CA ALA A 242 -3.83 -23.22 12.09
C ALA A 242 -3.44 -24.70 12.08
N ALA A 243 -3.34 -25.35 13.25
CA ALA A 243 -2.99 -26.76 13.35
C ALA A 243 -4.09 -27.68 12.78
N ALA A 244 -5.36 -27.38 13.09
CA ALA A 244 -6.50 -28.15 12.58
C ALA A 244 -6.65 -28.01 11.06
N MET A 245 -6.44 -26.80 10.52
CA MET A 245 -6.48 -26.56 9.08
C MET A 245 -5.32 -27.23 8.35
N LEU A 246 -4.11 -27.21 8.91
CA LEU A 246 -2.98 -27.96 8.36
C LEU A 246 -3.32 -29.46 8.29
N GLN A 247 -3.88 -30.01 9.37
CA GLN A 247 -4.30 -31.42 9.39
C GLN A 247 -5.38 -31.70 8.33
N ARG A 248 -6.36 -30.79 8.16
CA ARG A 248 -7.38 -30.91 7.12
C ARG A 248 -6.77 -30.92 5.72
N GLN A 249 -5.86 -29.99 5.43
CA GLN A 249 -5.17 -29.91 4.14
C GLN A 249 -4.34 -31.16 3.85
N GLN A 250 -3.63 -31.70 4.85
CA GLN A 250 -2.90 -32.96 4.69
C GLN A 250 -3.85 -34.14 4.43
N ALA A 251 -4.95 -34.24 5.18
CA ALA A 251 -5.94 -35.30 4.96
C ALA A 251 -6.58 -35.20 3.55
N GLN A 252 -6.95 -34.00 3.11
CA GLN A 252 -7.48 -33.76 1.77
C GLN A 252 -6.45 -34.12 0.68
N ALA A 253 -5.18 -33.74 0.86
CA ALA A 253 -4.12 -34.11 -0.07
C ALA A 253 -3.91 -35.63 -0.16
N VAL A 254 -3.98 -36.35 0.97
CA VAL A 254 -3.89 -37.82 0.99
C VAL A 254 -5.08 -38.46 0.29
N VAL A 255 -6.30 -37.97 0.54
CA VAL A 255 -7.51 -38.48 -0.14
C VAL A 255 -7.44 -38.20 -1.64
N ALA A 256 -7.11 -36.98 -2.06
CA ALA A 256 -6.96 -36.62 -3.47
C ALA A 256 -5.89 -37.48 -4.18
N ALA A 257 -4.76 -37.74 -3.52
CA ALA A 257 -3.75 -38.66 -4.02
C ALA A 257 -4.30 -40.09 -4.17
N ARG A 258 -5.01 -40.60 -3.15
CA ARG A 258 -5.62 -41.94 -3.18
C ARG A 258 -6.68 -42.08 -4.27
N THR A 259 -7.52 -41.07 -4.48
CA THR A 259 -8.52 -41.06 -5.56
C THR A 259 -7.84 -41.18 -6.93
N LYS A 260 -6.78 -40.40 -7.18
CA LYS A 260 -6.02 -40.48 -8.43
C LYS A 260 -5.33 -41.84 -8.64
N ILE A 261 -4.82 -42.46 -7.56
CA ILE A 261 -4.25 -43.82 -7.63
C ILE A 261 -5.33 -44.83 -8.03
N VAL A 262 -6.50 -44.77 -7.42
CA VAL A 262 -7.61 -45.69 -7.71
C VAL A 262 -8.13 -45.49 -9.13
N GLU A 263 -8.31 -44.25 -9.59
CA GLU A 263 -8.71 -43.95 -10.97
C GLU A 263 -7.71 -44.51 -11.99
N GLY A 264 -6.40 -44.31 -11.74
CA GLY A 264 -5.34 -44.89 -12.55
C GLY A 264 -5.35 -46.42 -12.54
N ALA A 265 -5.53 -47.04 -11.37
CA ALA A 265 -5.59 -48.49 -11.21
C ALA A 265 -6.78 -49.11 -11.93
N VAL A 266 -7.99 -48.56 -11.77
CA VAL A 266 -9.18 -49.01 -12.50
C VAL A 266 -8.98 -48.87 -14.01
N GLY A 267 -8.35 -47.78 -14.46
CA GLY A 267 -7.97 -47.58 -15.85
C GLY A 267 -7.02 -48.67 -16.37
N MET A 268 -5.95 -48.98 -15.62
CA MET A 268 -4.98 -50.02 -15.97
C MET A 268 -5.60 -51.42 -16.00
N VAL A 269 -6.45 -51.76 -15.02
CA VAL A 269 -7.14 -53.06 -14.96
C VAL A 269 -8.08 -53.24 -16.14
N ARG A 270 -8.84 -52.21 -16.50
CA ARG A 270 -9.71 -52.25 -17.68
C ARG A 270 -8.90 -52.52 -18.96
N MET A 271 -7.83 -51.76 -19.19
CA MET A 271 -6.96 -51.96 -20.37
C MET A 271 -6.39 -53.39 -20.44
N ALA A 272 -5.95 -53.95 -19.31
CA ALA A 272 -5.39 -55.31 -19.26
C ALA A 272 -6.43 -56.39 -19.58
N LEU A 273 -7.65 -56.26 -19.06
CA LEU A 273 -8.74 -57.22 -19.33
C LEU A 273 -9.21 -57.16 -20.78
N ASP A 274 -9.30 -55.96 -21.36
CA ASP A 274 -9.67 -55.77 -22.75
C ASP A 274 -8.64 -56.43 -23.68
N HIS A 275 -7.34 -56.22 -23.44
CA HIS A 275 -6.26 -56.87 -24.21
C HIS A 275 -6.29 -58.41 -24.10
N LEU A 276 -6.50 -58.97 -22.89
CA LEU A 276 -6.57 -60.42 -22.69
C LEU A 276 -7.75 -61.05 -23.45
N ALA A 277 -8.88 -60.34 -23.53
CA ALA A 277 -10.06 -60.77 -24.27
C ALA A 277 -9.84 -60.69 -25.79
N ASP A 278 -9.27 -59.59 -26.28
CA ASP A 278 -8.98 -59.38 -27.70
C ASP A 278 -7.97 -60.39 -28.26
N ASP A 279 -6.92 -60.69 -27.49
CA ASP A 279 -5.88 -61.66 -27.86
C ASP A 279 -6.34 -63.12 -27.69
N LYS A 280 -7.56 -63.36 -27.20
CA LYS A 280 -8.14 -64.69 -26.91
C LYS A 280 -7.25 -65.58 -26.04
N ILE A 281 -6.49 -64.98 -25.13
CA ILE A 281 -5.53 -65.70 -24.27
C ILE A 281 -6.26 -66.50 -23.18
N VAL A 282 -7.39 -66.00 -22.67
CA VAL A 282 -8.18 -66.63 -21.60
C VAL A 282 -9.68 -66.39 -21.80
N GLU A 283 -10.52 -67.42 -21.63
CA GLU A 283 -11.97 -67.24 -21.44
C GLU A 283 -12.27 -66.99 -19.95
N LEU A 284 -12.72 -65.76 -19.65
CA LEU A 284 -13.05 -65.33 -18.30
C LEU A 284 -14.57 -65.38 -18.12
N ASP A 285 -15.04 -66.23 -17.21
CA ASP A 285 -16.39 -66.09 -16.65
C ASP A 285 -16.45 -64.84 -15.73
N GLU A 286 -17.66 -64.35 -15.45
CA GLU A 286 -17.86 -63.13 -14.64
C GLU A 286 -17.25 -63.26 -13.23
N GLU A 287 -17.18 -64.47 -12.68
CA GLU A 287 -16.63 -64.74 -11.35
C GLU A 287 -15.08 -64.63 -11.34
N LYS A 288 -14.40 -65.21 -12.34
CA LYS A 288 -12.94 -65.07 -12.53
C LYS A 288 -12.55 -63.64 -12.89
N LYS A 289 -13.38 -62.94 -13.68
CA LYS A 289 -13.15 -61.53 -14.01
C LYS A 289 -13.21 -60.67 -12.75
N ALA A 290 -14.22 -60.85 -11.90
CA ALA A 290 -14.32 -60.17 -10.62
C ALA A 290 -13.12 -60.47 -9.69
N SER A 291 -12.68 -61.74 -9.65
CA SER A 291 -11.51 -62.16 -8.87
C SER A 291 -10.22 -61.50 -9.36
N MET A 292 -9.97 -61.47 -10.67
CA MET A 292 -8.80 -60.79 -11.26
C MET A 292 -8.85 -59.28 -11.02
N VAL A 293 -9.99 -58.62 -11.21
CA VAL A 293 -10.16 -57.19 -10.91
C VAL A 293 -9.80 -56.90 -9.46
N SER A 294 -10.34 -57.67 -8.52
CA SER A 294 -10.04 -57.51 -7.09
C SER A 294 -8.55 -57.68 -6.79
N ASN A 295 -7.92 -58.75 -7.30
CA ASN A 295 -6.50 -59.01 -7.05
C ASN A 295 -5.59 -57.92 -7.66
N LEU A 296 -5.88 -57.50 -8.89
CA LEU A 296 -5.10 -56.45 -9.55
C LEU A 296 -5.29 -55.10 -8.88
N LEU A 297 -6.51 -54.73 -8.46
CA LEU A 297 -6.75 -53.49 -7.71
C LEU A 297 -6.04 -53.51 -6.36
N VAL A 298 -6.03 -54.63 -5.64
CA VAL A 298 -5.28 -54.75 -4.37
C VAL A 298 -3.78 -54.57 -4.60
N VAL A 299 -3.21 -55.16 -5.66
CA VAL A 299 -1.79 -55.01 -6.00
C VAL A 299 -1.44 -53.58 -6.42
N LEU A 300 -2.26 -52.96 -7.27
CA LEU A 300 -2.01 -51.64 -7.84
C LEU A 300 -2.26 -50.50 -6.83
N CYS A 301 -3.22 -50.66 -5.92
CA CYS A 301 -3.59 -49.64 -4.93
C CYS A 301 -2.91 -49.83 -3.55
N SER A 302 -2.12 -50.91 -3.37
CA SER A 302 -1.42 -51.15 -2.11
C SER A 302 -0.27 -50.17 -1.90
N ASP A 303 -0.25 -49.53 -0.73
CA ASP A 303 0.79 -48.58 -0.29
C ASP A 303 2.15 -49.27 0.00
N ARG A 304 2.15 -50.60 0.13
CA ARG A 304 3.36 -51.43 0.32
C ARG A 304 3.54 -52.39 -0.85
N HIS A 305 4.80 -52.64 -1.21
CA HIS A 305 5.17 -53.69 -2.17
C HIS A 305 4.52 -55.01 -1.73
N THR A 306 3.59 -55.51 -2.54
CA THR A 306 2.92 -56.79 -2.28
C THR A 306 3.93 -57.92 -2.45
N GLN A 307 4.12 -58.74 -1.42
CA GLN A 307 4.90 -59.96 -1.54
C GLN A 307 4.02 -61.01 -2.23
N PRO A 308 4.39 -61.51 -3.42
CA PRO A 308 3.61 -62.53 -4.08
C PRO A 308 3.69 -63.82 -3.27
N VAL A 309 2.56 -64.25 -2.69
CA VAL A 309 2.43 -65.59 -2.13
C VAL A 309 2.07 -66.51 -3.28
N ILE A 310 3.06 -67.15 -3.90
CA ILE A 310 2.84 -68.14 -4.94
C ILE A 310 2.21 -69.37 -4.27
N ASN A 311 0.92 -69.61 -4.55
CA ASN A 311 0.25 -70.81 -4.11
C ASN A 311 0.76 -72.00 -4.95
N THR A 312 1.54 -72.88 -4.33
CA THR A 312 2.05 -74.11 -4.94
C THR A 312 1.12 -75.31 -4.75
N GLY A 313 -0.09 -75.11 -4.21
CA GLY A 313 -1.11 -76.15 -4.13
C GLY A 313 -1.59 -76.55 -5.52
N SER A 314 -1.43 -77.83 -5.89
CA SER A 314 -1.94 -78.36 -7.15
C SER A 314 -3.45 -78.17 -7.21
N ILE A 315 -3.92 -77.44 -8.22
CA ILE A 315 -5.34 -77.18 -8.51
C ILE A 315 -6.04 -78.44 -9.07
N TYR A 316 -5.32 -79.55 -9.21
CA TYR A 316 -5.87 -80.85 -9.59
C TYR A 316 -5.68 -81.85 -8.45
N GLY A 317 -6.80 -82.31 -7.90
CA GLY A 317 -6.96 -83.61 -7.26
C GLY A 317 -7.79 -84.50 -8.15
#